data_AF-J9D4T9-F1
#
_entry.id   AF-J9D4T9-F1
#
_cell.length_a   1.000
_cell.length_b   1.000
_cell.length_c   1.000
_cell.angle_alpha   90.00
_cell.angle_beta   90.00
_cell.angle_gamma   90.00
#
_symmetry.space_group_name_H-M   'P 1'
#
loop_
_entity.id
_entity.type
_entity.pdbx_description
1 polymer ?
#
loop_
_entity_poly.entity_id
_entity_poly.type
_entity_poly.pdbx_seq_one_letter_code
_entity_poly.pdbx_strand_id
1 'polypeptide(L)'
;MKATKDKKTDVVYMHGTLRDLVCIVCGFKVEFTAFLAKELESGEDITCKNCLEIYKKREISKLRPNRIGYMNTSIIHYDQIHPDGHFIGELFYKDISKTNLFIVIGTSLKVYGIKEFVKKGLRNCINNNGKSVFVGLEEPSKEFRELFDYFWKGDCDDFVRAVAESIEVADINESLINLSIHEDLYRNLPRRSSKKNEEIRDISQKTAILSIETNEITVKKMVRKIEIKCNRSVESLKKIQKPQSTM
;
A
#
# COMPACT_ATOMS: atom_id res chain seq x y z
N MET A 1 1.20 -1.72 20.30
CA MET A 1 1.62 -1.52 18.90
C MET A 1 1.82 -0.02 18.66
N LYS A 2 2.94 0.38 18.03
CA LYS A 2 3.20 1.81 17.74
C LYS A 2 3.32 2.02 16.23
N ALA A 3 2.66 3.06 15.73
CA ALA A 3 2.84 3.52 14.36
C ALA A 3 4.04 4.48 14.32
N THR A 4 5.11 4.09 13.63
CA THR A 4 6.30 4.92 13.39
C THR A 4 6.59 5.01 11.90
N LYS A 5 7.39 6.00 11.49
CA LYS A 5 7.83 6.16 10.09
C LYS A 5 9.11 5.36 9.78
N ASP A 6 9.35 4.31 10.54
CA ASP A 6 10.54 3.47 10.44
C ASP A 6 10.18 2.05 10.01
N LYS A 7 11.16 1.33 9.46
CA LYS A 7 11.00 -0.07 9.01
C LYS A 7 10.70 -1.08 10.14
N LYS A 8 10.53 -0.60 11.38
CA LYS A 8 10.19 -1.36 12.58
C LYS A 8 8.77 -1.04 13.10
N THR A 9 7.96 -0.34 12.32
CA THR A 9 6.58 -0.03 12.73
C THR A 9 5.74 -1.31 12.79
N ASP A 10 4.90 -1.41 13.83
CA ASP A 10 3.95 -2.53 13.97
C ASP A 10 2.60 -2.21 13.30
N VAL A 11 2.34 -0.93 13.02
CA VAL A 11 1.04 -0.43 12.56
C VAL A 11 1.22 0.49 11.38
N VAL A 12 0.37 0.31 10.37
CA VAL A 12 0.27 1.17 9.20
C VAL A 12 -1.16 1.65 9.03
N TYR A 13 -1.35 2.96 8.90
CA TYR A 13 -2.64 3.56 8.64
C TYR A 13 -2.86 3.73 7.14
N MET A 14 -3.66 2.85 6.53
CA MET A 14 -3.89 2.87 5.07
C MET A 14 -4.68 4.08 4.56
N HIS A 15 -5.46 4.73 5.45
CA HIS A 15 -6.31 5.88 5.11
C HIS A 15 -5.99 7.13 5.95
N GLY A 16 -4.79 7.21 6.53
CA GLY A 16 -4.41 8.31 7.40
C GLY A 16 -5.01 8.23 8.80
N THR A 17 -4.95 9.32 9.55
CA THR A 17 -5.37 9.36 10.97
C THR A 17 -6.09 10.65 11.33
N LEU A 18 -6.78 10.65 12.48
CA LEU A 18 -7.33 11.85 13.10
C LEU A 18 -6.40 12.48 14.14
N ARG A 19 -5.12 12.05 14.22
CA ARG A 19 -4.19 12.59 15.21
C ARG A 19 -3.79 14.03 14.92
N ASP A 20 -3.70 14.37 13.65
CA ASP A 20 -3.27 15.67 13.18
C ASP A 20 -4.28 16.25 12.20
N LEU A 21 -4.44 17.57 12.26
CA LEU A 21 -5.02 18.37 11.19
C LEU A 21 -3.92 18.95 10.31
N VAL A 22 -4.17 19.01 9.02
CA VAL A 22 -3.26 19.45 7.96
C VAL A 22 -3.92 20.57 7.16
N CYS A 23 -3.21 21.68 6.95
CA CYS A 23 -3.67 22.75 6.08
C CYS A 23 -3.67 22.29 4.63
N ILE A 24 -4.80 22.48 3.93
CA ILE A 24 -4.94 22.07 2.53
C ILE A 24 -4.10 22.92 1.56
N VAL A 25 -3.65 24.11 1.98
CA VAL A 25 -2.90 25.04 1.12
C VAL A 25 -1.40 24.91 1.32
N CYS A 26 -0.93 24.93 2.58
CA CYS A 26 0.50 24.96 2.89
C CYS A 26 1.03 23.67 3.52
N GLY A 27 0.17 22.68 3.81
CA GLY A 27 0.57 21.41 4.42
C GLY A 27 1.00 21.50 5.90
N PHE A 28 0.84 22.66 6.54
CA PHE A 28 1.15 22.84 7.96
C PHE A 28 0.30 21.91 8.82
N LYS A 29 0.92 21.24 9.81
CA LYS A 29 0.27 20.24 10.67
C LYS A 29 0.14 20.74 12.10
N VAL A 30 -0.97 20.41 12.74
CA VAL A 30 -1.20 20.62 14.17
C VAL A 30 -1.86 19.38 14.75
N GLU A 31 -1.57 19.06 16.00
CA GLU A 31 -2.24 17.98 16.71
C GLU A 31 -3.74 18.29 16.87
N PHE A 32 -4.58 17.29 16.65
CA PHE A 32 -6.02 17.41 16.82
C PHE A 32 -6.39 17.26 18.30
N THR A 33 -6.65 18.40 18.93
CA THR A 33 -6.96 18.48 20.37
C THR A 33 -8.46 18.61 20.60
N ALA A 34 -8.91 18.33 21.83
CA ALA A 34 -10.32 18.51 22.22
C ALA A 34 -10.83 19.94 22.04
N PHE A 35 -9.93 20.93 22.16
CA PHE A 35 -10.26 22.33 21.87
C PHE A 35 -10.65 22.53 20.39
N LEU A 36 -9.84 22.02 19.47
CA LEU A 36 -10.12 22.10 18.03
C LEU A 36 -11.33 21.27 17.64
N ALA A 37 -11.57 20.14 18.31
CA ALA A 37 -12.78 19.34 18.12
C ALA A 37 -14.04 20.16 18.43
N LYS A 38 -14.03 20.92 19.53
CA LYS A 38 -15.16 21.79 19.91
C LYS A 38 -15.40 22.93 18.92
N GLU A 39 -14.34 23.52 18.36
CA GLU A 39 -14.47 24.54 17.30
C GLU A 39 -15.15 23.94 16.04
N LEU A 40 -14.78 22.72 15.65
CA LEU A 40 -15.43 22.03 14.53
C LEU A 40 -16.89 21.65 14.84
N GLU A 41 -17.20 21.30 16.10
CA GLU A 41 -18.57 21.01 16.53
C GLU A 41 -19.49 22.23 16.42
N SER A 42 -18.97 23.45 16.59
CA SER A 42 -19.73 24.68 16.32
C SER A 42 -19.99 24.94 14.83
N GLY A 43 -19.44 24.12 13.93
CA GLY A 43 -19.57 24.28 12.49
C GLY A 43 -18.65 25.35 11.88
N GLU A 44 -17.64 25.79 12.63
CA GLU A 44 -16.66 26.77 12.16
C GLU A 44 -15.42 26.08 11.56
N ASP A 45 -14.94 26.59 10.42
CA ASP A 45 -13.70 26.12 9.81
C ASP A 45 -12.47 26.63 10.57
N ILE A 46 -11.56 25.72 10.93
CA ILE A 46 -10.32 26.10 11.62
C ILE A 46 -9.36 26.74 10.62
N THR A 47 -9.06 28.03 10.83
CA THR A 47 -8.11 28.78 10.00
C THR A 47 -6.66 28.36 10.26
N CYS A 48 -5.87 28.18 9.20
CA CYS A 48 -4.46 27.86 9.34
C CYS A 48 -3.65 29.06 9.85
N LYS A 49 -3.10 28.93 11.07
CA LYS A 49 -2.24 29.94 11.73
C LYS A 49 -1.02 30.30 10.88
N ASN A 50 -0.35 29.32 10.28
CA ASN A 50 0.81 29.55 9.43
C ASN A 50 0.47 30.38 8.17
N CYS A 51 -0.66 30.06 7.51
CA CYS A 51 -1.12 30.87 6.38
C CYS A 51 -1.48 32.30 6.80
N LEU A 52 -2.12 32.47 7.96
CA LEU A 52 -2.47 33.77 8.50
C LEU A 52 -1.23 34.63 8.81
N GLU A 53 -0.18 34.03 9.37
CA GLU A 53 1.08 34.73 9.63
C GLU A 53 1.77 35.18 8.35
N ILE A 54 1.82 34.30 7.33
CA ILE A 54 2.39 34.63 6.01
C ILE A 54 1.57 35.75 5.36
N TYR A 55 0.23 35.70 5.46
CA TYR A 55 -0.64 36.76 4.97
C TYR A 55 -0.29 38.11 5.62
N LYS A 56 -0.27 38.17 6.96
CA LYS A 56 0.02 39.40 7.72
C LYS A 56 1.39 39.99 7.39
N LYS A 57 2.43 39.14 7.29
CA LYS A 57 3.79 39.58 6.92
C LYS A 57 3.80 40.23 5.53
N ARG A 58 3.11 39.65 4.56
CA ARG A 58 3.06 40.17 3.19
C ARG A 58 2.25 41.46 3.08
N GLU A 59 1.16 41.55 3.83
CA GLU A 59 0.34 42.75 3.93
C GLU A 59 1.15 43.95 4.47
N ILE A 60 1.91 43.74 5.56
CA ILE A 60 2.83 44.75 6.12
C ILE A 60 3.88 45.18 5.09
N SER A 61 4.41 44.23 4.31
CA SER A 61 5.37 44.50 3.24
C SER A 61 4.74 45.08 1.95
N LYS A 62 3.43 45.39 1.93
CA LYS A 62 2.69 45.86 0.74
C LYS A 62 2.83 44.93 -0.47
N LEU A 63 3.03 43.64 -0.22
CA LEU A 63 3.05 42.61 -1.25
C LEU A 63 1.65 42.02 -1.42
N ARG A 64 1.38 41.43 -2.60
CA ARG A 64 0.12 40.71 -2.83
C ARG A 64 -0.10 39.64 -1.75
N PRO A 65 -1.24 39.63 -1.05
CA PRO A 65 -1.52 38.64 -0.01
C PRO A 65 -1.71 37.23 -0.59
N ASN A 66 -1.33 36.22 0.19
CA ASN A 66 -1.56 34.82 -0.16
C ASN A 66 -2.94 34.37 0.32
N ARG A 67 -3.50 33.32 -0.30
CA ARG A 67 -4.73 32.69 0.20
C ARG A 67 -4.48 32.13 1.61
N ILE A 68 -5.41 32.39 2.51
CA ILE A 68 -5.46 31.73 3.82
C ILE A 68 -6.16 30.38 3.67
N GLY A 69 -5.49 29.30 4.07
CA GLY A 69 -6.06 27.96 4.06
C GLY A 69 -6.78 27.62 5.36
N TYR A 70 -7.59 26.57 5.32
CA TYR A 70 -8.21 25.94 6.49
C TYR A 70 -7.55 24.59 6.80
N MET A 71 -7.68 24.15 8.04
CA MET A 71 -7.17 22.88 8.54
C MET A 71 -8.20 21.78 8.25
N ASN A 72 -7.74 20.67 7.67
CA ASN A 72 -8.54 19.48 7.42
C ASN A 72 -7.88 18.26 8.08
N THR A 73 -8.60 17.16 8.26
CA THR A 73 -8.02 15.92 8.79
C THR A 73 -6.93 15.36 7.88
N SER A 74 -6.03 14.54 8.44
CA SER A 74 -5.05 13.79 7.64
C SER A 74 -5.63 12.52 6.99
N ILE A 75 -6.97 12.34 7.03
CA ILE A 75 -7.65 11.22 6.38
C ILE A 75 -7.51 11.38 4.87
N ILE A 76 -7.20 10.28 4.20
CA ILE A 76 -6.97 10.25 2.76
C ILE A 76 -8.30 9.94 2.08
N HIS A 77 -8.77 10.90 1.29
CA HIS A 77 -9.99 10.75 0.51
C HIS A 77 -9.74 9.90 -0.74
N TYR A 78 -10.82 9.46 -1.38
CA TYR A 78 -10.74 8.84 -2.70
C TYR A 78 -10.02 9.79 -3.67
N ASP A 79 -9.25 9.21 -4.60
CA ASP A 79 -8.45 9.93 -5.61
C ASP A 79 -7.28 10.77 -5.08
N GLN A 80 -7.02 10.75 -3.77
CA GLN A 80 -5.83 11.38 -3.19
C GLN A 80 -4.67 10.39 -3.09
N ILE A 81 -3.47 10.88 -3.38
CA ILE A 81 -2.23 10.11 -3.22
C ILE A 81 -1.87 10.08 -1.74
N HIS A 82 -1.61 8.88 -1.22
CA HIS A 82 -1.13 8.71 0.14
C HIS A 82 0.25 9.37 0.30
N PRO A 83 0.45 10.32 1.23
CA PRO A 83 1.74 11.02 1.39
C PRO A 83 2.89 10.04 1.70
N ASP A 84 2.62 9.04 2.55
CA ASP A 84 3.57 7.97 2.87
C ASP A 84 3.41 6.70 1.99
N GLY A 85 2.76 6.79 0.82
CA GLY A 85 2.41 5.62 0.01
C GLY A 85 3.62 4.79 -0.46
N HIS A 86 4.73 5.44 -0.80
CA HIS A 86 5.98 4.75 -1.16
C HIS A 86 6.54 3.92 0.00
N PHE A 87 6.60 4.54 1.19
CA PHE A 87 7.07 3.89 2.41
C PHE A 87 6.19 2.68 2.78
N ILE A 88 4.88 2.84 2.71
CA ILE A 88 3.91 1.76 2.96
C ILE A 88 4.11 0.62 1.97
N GLY A 89 4.32 0.93 0.69
CA GLY A 89 4.58 -0.06 -0.35
C GLY A 89 5.84 -0.87 -0.07
N GLU A 90 6.97 -0.21 0.23
CA GLU A 90 8.22 -0.89 0.56
C GLU A 90 8.09 -1.82 1.78
N LEU A 91 7.43 -1.32 2.83
CA LEU A 91 7.20 -2.09 4.04
C LEU A 91 6.32 -3.31 3.76
N PHE A 92 5.23 -3.11 3.02
CA PHE A 92 4.33 -4.18 2.62
C PHE A 92 5.04 -5.27 1.83
N TYR A 93 5.83 -4.92 0.81
CA TYR A 93 6.56 -5.93 0.01
C TYR A 93 7.60 -6.69 0.83
N LYS A 94 8.26 -6.00 1.76
CA LYS A 94 9.19 -6.63 2.69
C LYS A 94 8.48 -7.65 3.57
N ASP A 95 7.33 -7.29 4.15
CA ASP A 95 6.62 -8.15 5.09
C ASP A 95 6.03 -9.38 4.39
N ILE A 96 5.30 -9.17 3.28
CA ILE A 96 4.65 -10.28 2.55
C ILE A 96 5.64 -11.30 1.98
N SER A 97 6.89 -10.91 1.73
CA SER A 97 7.91 -11.82 1.20
C SER A 97 8.19 -13.00 2.14
N LYS A 98 7.97 -12.83 3.45
CA LYS A 98 8.21 -13.84 4.49
C LYS A 98 6.93 -14.30 5.18
N THR A 99 5.77 -13.77 4.79
CA THR A 99 4.51 -14.08 5.44
C THR A 99 4.08 -15.51 5.16
N ASN A 100 3.76 -16.24 6.22
CA ASN A 100 3.19 -17.59 6.21
C ASN A 100 1.79 -17.64 6.84
N LEU A 101 1.29 -16.53 7.39
CA LEU A 101 -0.05 -16.40 7.93
C LEU A 101 -0.59 -15.01 7.58
N PHE A 102 -1.71 -14.97 6.87
CA PHE A 102 -2.37 -13.71 6.49
C PHE A 102 -3.81 -13.70 6.98
N ILE A 103 -4.12 -12.82 7.93
CA ILE A 103 -5.45 -12.72 8.53
C ILE A 103 -6.08 -11.39 8.11
N VAL A 104 -7.32 -11.45 7.61
CA VAL A 104 -8.14 -10.29 7.29
C VAL A 104 -9.36 -10.30 8.20
N ILE A 105 -9.51 -9.25 9.01
CA ILE A 105 -10.54 -9.15 10.04
C ILE A 105 -11.37 -7.88 9.83
N GLY A 106 -12.68 -7.97 9.98
CA GLY A 106 -13.55 -6.80 10.17
C GLY A 106 -13.62 -5.86 8.97
N THR A 107 -13.48 -6.39 7.75
CA THR A 107 -13.55 -5.58 6.53
C THR A 107 -14.33 -6.28 5.43
N SER A 108 -15.17 -5.53 4.72
CA SER A 108 -15.90 -6.04 3.57
C SER A 108 -15.06 -6.06 2.28
N LEU A 109 -13.80 -5.60 2.34
CA LEU A 109 -12.89 -5.48 1.19
C LEU A 109 -13.50 -4.77 -0.02
N LYS A 110 -14.36 -3.75 0.17
CA LYS A 110 -15.02 -3.04 -0.96
C LYS A 110 -14.13 -1.97 -1.59
N VAL A 111 -13.21 -1.38 -0.82
CA VAL A 111 -12.33 -0.29 -1.26
C VAL A 111 -11.23 -0.81 -2.20
N TYR A 112 -11.19 -0.29 -3.43
CA TYR A 112 -10.29 -0.75 -4.49
C TYR A 112 -8.81 -0.78 -4.07
N GLY A 113 -8.32 0.29 -3.41
CA GLY A 113 -6.93 0.39 -2.99
C GLY A 113 -6.50 -0.76 -2.06
N ILE A 114 -7.37 -1.15 -1.11
CA ILE A 114 -7.10 -2.24 -0.18
C ILE A 114 -7.20 -3.60 -0.87
N LYS A 115 -8.12 -3.77 -1.83
CA LYS A 115 -8.30 -5.04 -2.55
C LYS A 115 -7.02 -5.54 -3.18
N GLU A 116 -6.31 -4.68 -3.90
CA GLU A 116 -5.09 -5.06 -4.61
C GLU A 116 -3.93 -5.37 -3.63
N PHE A 117 -3.86 -4.65 -2.51
CA PHE A 117 -2.93 -4.98 -1.43
C PHE A 117 -3.23 -6.38 -0.86
N VAL A 118 -4.47 -6.64 -0.47
CA VAL A 118 -4.88 -7.93 0.11
C VAL A 118 -4.67 -9.08 -0.88
N LYS A 119 -5.03 -8.92 -2.16
CA LYS A 119 -4.79 -9.94 -3.20
C LYS A 119 -3.32 -10.30 -3.32
N LYS A 120 -2.42 -9.30 -3.31
CA LYS A 120 -0.97 -9.54 -3.38
C LYS A 120 -0.46 -10.26 -2.12
N GLY A 121 -0.92 -9.83 -0.95
CA GLY A 121 -0.57 -10.47 0.33
C GLY A 121 -0.98 -11.93 0.37
N LEU A 122 -2.23 -12.23 0.01
CA LEU A 122 -2.76 -13.59 -0.04
C LEU A 122 -1.98 -14.47 -1.02
N ARG A 123 -1.73 -13.99 -2.25
CA ARG A 123 -0.96 -14.76 -3.24
C ARG A 123 0.45 -15.08 -2.76
N ASN A 124 1.14 -14.14 -2.13
CA ASN A 124 2.47 -14.38 -1.58
C ASN A 124 2.42 -15.34 -0.39
N CYS A 125 1.43 -15.22 0.49
CA CYS A 125 1.21 -16.18 1.56
C CYS A 125 1.02 -17.60 1.02
N ILE A 126 0.20 -17.77 -0.02
CA ILE A 126 -0.01 -19.05 -0.71
C ILE A 126 1.30 -19.58 -1.32
N ASN A 127 2.07 -18.71 -1.99
CA ASN A 127 3.37 -19.08 -2.58
C ASN A 127 4.39 -19.53 -1.54
N ASN A 128 4.29 -19.01 -0.32
CA ASN A 128 5.12 -19.37 0.82
C ASN A 128 4.59 -20.59 1.59
N ASN A 129 3.61 -21.33 1.03
CA ASN A 129 2.93 -22.45 1.70
C ASN A 129 2.27 -22.06 3.03
N GLY A 130 1.90 -20.78 3.17
CA GLY A 130 1.23 -20.24 4.34
C GLY A 130 -0.28 -20.50 4.36
N LYS A 131 -0.93 -19.98 5.40
CA LYS A 131 -2.37 -20.06 5.60
C LYS A 131 -3.02 -18.68 5.63
N SER A 132 -4.26 -18.63 5.17
CA SER A 132 -5.02 -17.40 5.06
C SER A 132 -6.39 -17.53 5.70
N VAL A 133 -6.77 -16.53 6.49
CA VAL A 133 -8.00 -16.53 7.28
C VAL A 133 -8.77 -15.24 7.00
N PHE A 134 -10.06 -15.37 6.68
CA PHE A 134 -10.99 -14.25 6.62
C PHE A 134 -11.97 -14.30 7.79
N VAL A 135 -12.18 -13.18 8.46
CA VAL A 135 -13.08 -13.06 9.63
C VAL A 135 -14.05 -11.92 9.36
N GLY A 136 -15.33 -12.22 9.32
CA GLY A 136 -16.37 -11.23 9.13
C GLY A 136 -17.78 -11.79 9.20
N LEU A 137 -18.76 -10.88 9.23
CA LEU A 137 -20.19 -11.23 9.31
C LEU A 137 -20.69 -11.92 8.04
N GLU A 138 -20.11 -11.56 6.89
CA GLU A 138 -20.48 -12.04 5.56
C GLU A 138 -19.32 -12.80 4.90
N GLU A 139 -19.64 -13.70 3.98
CA GLU A 139 -18.63 -14.41 3.18
C GLU A 139 -17.78 -13.43 2.34
N PRO A 140 -16.49 -13.74 2.12
CA PRO A 140 -15.67 -12.92 1.24
C PRO A 140 -16.26 -12.93 -0.18
N SER A 141 -16.09 -11.82 -0.91
CA SER A 141 -16.62 -11.72 -2.27
C SER A 141 -16.03 -12.79 -3.19
N LYS A 142 -16.71 -13.09 -4.30
CA LYS A 142 -16.31 -14.16 -5.23
C LYS A 142 -14.84 -14.08 -5.68
N GLU A 143 -14.30 -12.86 -5.81
CA GLU A 143 -12.90 -12.63 -6.18
C GLU A 143 -11.88 -13.02 -5.09
N PHE A 144 -12.29 -13.12 -3.83
CA PHE A 144 -11.44 -13.50 -2.69
C PHE A 144 -11.73 -14.89 -2.15
N ARG A 145 -12.90 -15.48 -2.44
CA ARG A 145 -13.32 -16.79 -1.91
C ARG A 145 -12.30 -17.91 -2.17
N GLU A 146 -11.66 -17.91 -3.34
CA GLU A 146 -10.64 -18.92 -3.69
C GLU A 146 -9.25 -18.64 -3.11
N LEU A 147 -9.04 -17.45 -2.51
CA LEU A 147 -7.74 -17.03 -1.98
C LEU A 147 -7.61 -17.26 -0.47
N PHE A 148 -8.72 -17.52 0.23
CA PHE A 148 -8.72 -17.79 1.66
C PHE A 148 -8.85 -19.29 1.93
N ASP A 149 -8.02 -19.80 2.83
CA ASP A 149 -8.11 -21.20 3.30
C ASP A 149 -9.27 -21.37 4.30
N TYR A 150 -9.46 -20.37 5.16
CA TYR A 150 -10.42 -20.42 6.26
C TYR A 150 -11.31 -19.18 6.28
N PHE A 151 -12.56 -19.40 6.67
CA PHE A 151 -13.54 -18.34 6.86
C PHE A 151 -14.26 -18.51 8.20
N TRP A 152 -14.16 -17.49 9.05
CA TRP A 152 -14.98 -17.35 10.25
C TRP A 152 -16.16 -16.44 9.94
N LYS A 153 -17.37 -17.00 9.99
CA LYS A 153 -18.62 -16.26 9.85
C LYS A 153 -19.13 -15.84 11.21
N GLY A 154 -18.92 -14.59 11.58
CA GLY A 154 -19.39 -14.08 12.88
C GLY A 154 -18.70 -12.80 13.31
N ASP A 155 -18.89 -12.46 14.58
CA ASP A 155 -18.26 -11.31 15.19
C ASP A 155 -16.73 -11.52 15.30
N CYS A 156 -15.98 -10.42 15.16
CA CYS A 156 -14.52 -10.45 15.24
C CYS A 156 -14.03 -10.66 16.68
N ASP A 157 -14.76 -10.14 17.67
CA ASP A 157 -14.45 -10.33 19.08
C ASP A 157 -14.71 -11.77 19.50
N ASP A 158 -15.75 -12.41 18.95
CA ASP A 158 -16.02 -13.84 19.16
C ASP A 158 -14.89 -14.70 18.58
N PHE A 159 -14.42 -14.37 17.37
CA PHE A 159 -13.26 -15.04 16.75
C PHE A 159 -12.02 -14.92 17.64
N VAL A 160 -11.70 -13.70 18.11
CA VAL A 160 -10.53 -13.47 18.97
C VAL A 160 -10.67 -14.23 20.29
N ARG A 161 -11.85 -14.24 20.91
CA ARG A 161 -12.13 -15.01 22.14
C ARG A 161 -11.94 -16.51 21.94
N ALA A 162 -12.52 -17.08 20.89
CA ALA A 162 -12.36 -18.50 20.56
C ALA A 162 -10.89 -18.88 20.30
N VAL A 163 -10.16 -18.01 19.59
CA VAL A 163 -8.72 -18.21 19.36
C VAL A 163 -7.94 -18.11 20.67
N ALA A 164 -8.23 -17.12 21.53
CA ALA A 164 -7.58 -16.97 22.83
C ALA A 164 -7.82 -18.18 23.73
N GLU A 165 -9.05 -18.67 23.84
CA GLU A 165 -9.39 -19.89 24.59
C GLU A 165 -8.63 -21.10 24.04
N SER A 166 -8.56 -21.26 22.71
CA SER A 166 -7.82 -22.35 22.09
C SER A 166 -6.30 -22.29 22.32
N ILE A 167 -5.74 -21.07 22.44
CA ILE A 167 -4.31 -20.84 22.70
C ILE A 167 -3.98 -21.03 24.19
N GLU A 168 -4.86 -20.62 25.10
CA GLU A 168 -4.71 -20.87 26.54
C GLU A 168 -4.78 -22.36 26.87
N VAL A 169 -5.54 -23.14 26.09
CA VAL A 169 -5.52 -24.61 26.14
C VAL A 169 -4.23 -25.19 25.54
N ALA A 170 -3.53 -24.45 24.68
CA ALA A 170 -2.36 -24.93 23.93
C ALA A 170 -1.03 -24.92 24.70
N ASP A 171 -1.00 -24.56 25.98
CA ASP A 171 0.18 -24.86 26.82
C ASP A 171 0.31 -26.37 27.13
N ILE A 172 -0.69 -27.21 26.81
CA ILE A 172 -0.54 -28.67 26.72
C ILE A 172 -1.52 -29.28 25.69
N ASN A 173 -1.07 -29.52 24.45
CA ASN A 173 -1.19 -30.82 23.73
C ASN A 173 -1.06 -30.70 22.21
N GLU A 174 -0.07 -31.42 21.68
CA GLU A 174 0.14 -31.76 20.26
C GLU A 174 -1.00 -32.65 19.66
N SER A 175 -2.09 -32.86 20.41
CA SER A 175 -3.21 -33.75 20.05
C SER A 175 -4.54 -33.04 19.78
N LEU A 176 -4.63 -31.71 19.93
CA LEU A 176 -5.86 -30.94 19.64
C LEU A 176 -5.97 -30.46 18.18
N ILE A 177 -5.34 -31.17 17.24
CA ILE A 177 -5.39 -30.91 15.80
C ILE A 177 -6.82 -30.95 15.21
N ASN A 178 -7.85 -31.38 15.95
CA ASN A 178 -9.15 -31.72 15.39
C ASN A 178 -10.36 -31.16 16.13
N LEU A 179 -10.43 -29.85 16.44
CA LEU A 179 -11.70 -29.25 16.84
C LEU A 179 -11.99 -27.93 16.10
N SER A 180 -12.86 -28.08 15.10
CA SER A 180 -13.75 -27.08 14.49
C SER A 180 -13.15 -25.94 13.66
N ILE A 181 -12.27 -26.26 12.73
CA ILE A 181 -12.41 -25.66 11.40
C ILE A 181 -13.19 -26.67 10.57
N HIS A 182 -14.30 -26.28 9.93
CA HIS A 182 -15.06 -27.15 9.02
C HIS A 182 -14.18 -27.56 7.81
N GLU A 183 -13.33 -28.55 8.00
CA GLU A 183 -12.52 -29.16 6.94
C GLU A 183 -13.39 -30.00 6.00
N ASP A 184 -14.50 -30.53 6.51
CA ASP A 184 -15.34 -31.50 5.82
C ASP A 184 -16.21 -30.90 4.70
N LEU A 185 -16.51 -29.60 4.73
CA LEU A 185 -17.28 -28.93 3.66
C LEU A 185 -16.43 -28.58 2.43
N TYR A 186 -15.09 -28.64 2.53
CA TYR A 186 -14.17 -28.23 1.47
C TYR A 186 -13.29 -29.36 0.90
N ARG A 187 -13.32 -30.59 1.47
CA ARG A 187 -12.58 -31.76 0.94
C ARG A 187 -12.98 -32.18 -0.47
N ASN A 188 -14.21 -31.85 -0.90
CA ASN A 188 -14.76 -32.27 -2.20
C ASN A 188 -14.57 -31.23 -3.32
N LEU A 189 -13.88 -30.12 -3.07
CA LEU A 189 -13.45 -29.23 -4.16
C LEU A 189 -12.23 -29.84 -4.86
N PRO A 190 -12.16 -29.79 -6.20
CA PRO A 190 -11.05 -30.38 -6.93
C PRO A 190 -9.74 -29.74 -6.48
N ARG A 191 -8.93 -30.50 -5.73
CA ARG A 191 -7.57 -30.12 -5.37
C ARG A 191 -6.82 -29.83 -6.67
N ARG A 192 -6.32 -28.61 -6.86
CA ARG A 192 -5.42 -28.27 -7.97
C ARG A 192 -4.24 -29.25 -7.92
N SER A 193 -4.12 -30.07 -8.95
CA SER A 193 -3.04 -31.04 -9.07
C SER A 193 -1.69 -30.32 -9.04
N SER A 194 -0.76 -30.87 -8.29
CA SER A 194 0.65 -30.44 -8.19
C SER A 194 1.31 -30.18 -9.55
N LYS A 195 0.87 -30.89 -10.60
CA LYS A 195 1.32 -30.68 -11.99
C LYS A 195 1.00 -29.28 -12.54
N LYS A 196 -0.13 -28.68 -12.14
CA LYS A 196 -0.51 -27.32 -12.57
C LYS A 196 0.36 -26.26 -11.89
N ASN A 197 0.85 -26.52 -10.68
CA ASN A 197 1.78 -25.63 -9.98
C ASN A 197 3.19 -25.68 -10.59
N GLU A 198 3.62 -26.83 -11.13
CA GLU A 198 4.84 -26.95 -11.93
C GLU A 198 4.71 -26.19 -13.26
N GLU A 199 3.59 -26.37 -13.99
CA GLU A 199 3.34 -25.63 -15.24
C GLU A 199 3.21 -24.11 -14.99
N ILE A 200 2.54 -23.66 -13.92
CA ILE A 200 2.43 -22.24 -13.58
C ILE A 200 3.78 -21.67 -13.12
N ARG A 201 4.61 -22.44 -12.41
CA ARG A 201 5.99 -22.05 -12.08
C ARG A 201 6.84 -21.91 -13.34
N ASP A 202 6.76 -22.87 -14.26
CA ASP A 202 7.50 -22.84 -15.53
C ASP A 202 7.03 -21.70 -16.43
N ILE A 203 5.73 -21.43 -16.49
CA ILE A 203 5.17 -20.29 -17.24
C ILE A 203 5.60 -18.98 -16.58
N SER A 204 5.53 -18.83 -15.26
CA SER A 204 5.95 -17.60 -14.56
C SER A 204 7.44 -17.34 -14.71
N GLN A 205 8.28 -18.39 -14.66
CA GLN A 205 9.72 -18.29 -14.89
C GLN A 205 10.03 -17.96 -16.36
N LYS A 206 9.38 -18.61 -17.33
CA LYS A 206 9.52 -18.27 -18.76
C LYS A 206 9.05 -16.85 -19.08
N THR A 207 7.96 -16.40 -18.47
CA THR A 207 7.43 -15.03 -18.68
C THR A 207 8.35 -13.99 -18.06
N ALA A 208 8.95 -14.28 -16.88
CA ALA A 208 9.96 -13.44 -16.27
C ALA A 208 11.23 -13.36 -17.13
N ILE A 209 11.74 -14.49 -17.63
CA ILE A 209 12.93 -14.54 -18.51
C ILE A 209 12.65 -13.80 -19.83
N LEU A 210 11.48 -14.00 -20.45
CA LEU A 210 11.10 -13.29 -21.67
C LEU A 210 10.96 -11.78 -21.44
N SER A 211 10.47 -11.35 -20.28
CA SER A 211 10.40 -9.93 -19.90
C SER A 211 11.78 -9.31 -19.67
N ILE A 212 12.74 -10.09 -19.16
CA ILE A 212 14.12 -9.67 -18.95
C ILE A 212 14.85 -9.57 -20.29
N GLU A 213 14.71 -10.56 -21.18
CA GLU A 213 15.29 -10.54 -22.53
C GLU A 213 14.70 -9.40 -23.38
N THR A 214 13.38 -9.18 -23.35
CA THR A 214 12.75 -8.08 -24.07
C THR A 214 13.16 -6.71 -23.51
N ASN A 215 13.32 -6.58 -22.19
CA ASN A 215 13.88 -5.37 -21.59
C ASN A 215 15.36 -5.17 -21.96
N GLU A 216 16.19 -6.22 -21.96
CA GLU A 216 17.59 -6.12 -22.41
C GLU A 216 17.71 -5.70 -23.88
N ILE A 217 16.88 -6.27 -24.77
CA ILE A 217 16.85 -5.90 -26.19
C ILE A 217 16.38 -4.45 -26.35
N THR A 218 15.41 -4.01 -25.55
CA THR A 218 14.89 -2.63 -25.58
C THR A 218 15.90 -1.62 -25.07
N VAL A 219 16.63 -1.96 -24.00
CA VAL A 219 17.73 -1.16 -23.45
C VAL A 219 18.90 -1.11 -24.44
N LYS A 220 19.31 -2.23 -25.04
CA LYS A 220 20.36 -2.26 -26.09
C LYS A 220 19.97 -1.44 -27.33
N LYS A 221 18.69 -1.47 -27.74
CA LYS A 221 18.17 -0.61 -28.82
C LYS A 221 18.15 0.87 -28.43
N MET A 222 17.78 1.21 -27.19
CA MET A 222 17.81 2.59 -26.68
C MET A 222 19.25 3.12 -26.60
N VAL A 223 20.20 2.35 -26.06
CA VAL A 223 21.61 2.73 -25.95
C VAL A 223 22.21 2.95 -27.34
N ARG A 224 21.98 2.06 -28.31
CA ARG A 224 22.40 2.30 -29.71
C ARG A 224 21.77 3.55 -30.32
N LYS A 225 20.49 3.83 -30.02
CA LYS A 225 19.80 5.03 -30.51
C LYS A 225 20.36 6.31 -29.88
N ILE A 226 20.79 6.24 -28.62
CA ILE A 226 21.48 7.33 -27.90
C ILE A 226 22.89 7.53 -28.47
N GLU A 227 23.65 6.46 -28.71
CA GLU A 227 24.99 6.52 -29.34
C GLU A 227 24.93 7.12 -30.75
N ILE A 228 23.96 6.70 -31.58
CA ILE A 228 23.77 7.27 -32.93
C ILE A 228 23.38 8.76 -32.86
N LYS A 229 22.56 9.15 -31.87
CA LYS A 229 22.16 10.55 -31.67
C LYS A 229 23.34 11.40 -31.19
N CYS A 230 24.18 10.85 -30.30
CA CYS A 230 25.38 11.50 -29.80
C CYS A 230 26.42 11.69 -30.92
N ASN A 231 26.67 10.66 -31.74
CA ASN A 231 27.60 10.75 -32.86
C ASN A 231 27.14 11.75 -33.94
N ARG A 232 25.83 11.83 -34.24
CA ARG A 232 25.28 12.87 -35.12
C ARG A 232 25.48 14.28 -34.57
N SER A 233 25.32 14.48 -33.26
CA SER A 233 25.57 15.78 -32.62
C SER A 233 27.06 16.14 -32.63
N VAL A 234 27.96 15.18 -32.47
CA VAL A 234 29.43 15.40 -32.54
C VAL A 234 29.89 15.72 -33.98
N GLU A 235 29.32 15.08 -35.01
CA GLU A 235 29.58 15.43 -36.42
C GLU A 235 29.01 16.79 -36.82
N SER A 236 27.90 17.20 -36.22
CA SER A 236 27.30 18.53 -36.44
C SER A 236 28.18 19.64 -35.85
N LEU A 237 28.79 19.41 -34.69
CA LEU A 237 29.70 20.35 -34.04
C LEU A 237 31.04 20.47 -34.79
N LYS A 238 31.54 19.38 -35.40
CA LYS A 238 32.74 19.41 -36.25
C LYS A 238 32.58 20.18 -37.56
N LYS A 239 31.34 20.42 -38.04
CA LYS A 239 31.07 21.22 -39.24
C LYS A 239 30.99 22.73 -38.99
N ILE A 240 30.94 23.18 -37.74
CA ILE A 240 30.76 24.61 -37.37
C ILE A 240 32.12 25.33 -37.15
N GLN A 241 33.23 24.60 -37.07
CA GLN A 241 34.58 25.20 -37.01
C GLN A 241 35.30 25.10 -38.36
N LYS A 242 35.00 26.01 -39.29
CA LYS A 242 35.97 26.49 -40.28
C LYS A 242 35.99 28.02 -40.22
N PRO A 243 37.12 28.67 -39.88
CA PRO A 243 37.21 30.12 -39.84
C PRO A 243 37.19 30.71 -41.26
N GLN A 244 36.38 31.74 -41.49
CA GLN A 244 36.57 32.66 -42.60
C GLN A 244 37.76 33.55 -42.25
N SER A 245 38.89 33.33 -42.93
CA SER A 245 40.00 34.28 -43.00
C SER A 245 39.61 35.39 -43.97
N THR A 246 39.36 36.59 -43.45
CA THR A 246 39.42 37.85 -44.20
C THR A 246 40.86 38.29 -44.36
N MET A 247 41.35 38.34 -45.60
CA MET A 247 42.12 39.43 -46.19
C MET A 247 41.88 39.43 -47.70
#